data_AF-F6K3U9-F1
#
_entry.id   AF-F6K3U9-F1
#
_cell.length_a   1.000
_cell.length_b   1.000
_cell.length_c   1.000
_cell.angle_alpha   90.00
_cell.angle_beta   90.00
_cell.angle_gamma   90.00
#
_symmetry.space_group_name_H-M   'P 1'
#
loop_
_entity.id
_entity.type
_entity.pdbx_description
1 polymer ?
#
loop_
_entity_poly.entity_id
_entity_poly.type
_entity_poly.pdbx_seq_one_letter_code
_entity_poly.pdbx_strand_id
1 'polypeptide(L)' 'VEGNHEEREDDHGYISRHFVRRYALPKDYDADRVISTLSSDGVLT' A
#
# COMPACT_ATOMS: atom_id res chain seq x y z
N VAL A 1 -5.03 1.23 3.91
CA VAL A 1 -3.70 1.08 3.30
C VAL A 1 -3.43 2.29 2.42
N GLU A 2 -2.29 2.91 2.61
CA GLU A 2 -1.83 4.06 1.82
C GLU A 2 -0.41 3.79 1.36
N GLY A 3 -0.12 4.05 0.09
CA GLY A 3 1.21 3.92 -0.47
C GLY A 3 1.60 5.17 -1.24
N ASN A 4 2.81 5.64 -0.96
CA ASN A 4 3.43 6.80 -1.58
C ASN A 4 4.73 6.35 -2.25
N HIS A 5 4.80 6.50 -3.56
CA HIS A 5 6.01 6.41 -4.35
C HIS A 5 6.42 7.84 -4.72
N GLU A 6 7.49 8.30 -4.09
CA GLU A 6 8.06 9.63 -4.35
C GLU A 6 8.52 9.77 -5.80
N GLU A 7 8.73 11.02 -6.22
CA GLU A 7 9.17 11.33 -7.57
C GLU A 7 10.50 10.63 -7.89
N ARG A 8 10.50 9.84 -8.97
CA ARG A 8 11.69 9.19 -9.51
C ARG A 8 11.72 9.33 -11.01
N GLU A 9 12.92 9.46 -11.57
CA GLU A 9 13.11 9.40 -13.01
C GLU A 9 12.86 7.96 -13.53
N ASP A 10 12.14 7.86 -14.64
CA ASP A 10 11.90 6.65 -15.42
C ASP A 10 12.18 6.90 -16.91
N ASP A 11 12.03 5.87 -17.75
CA ASP A 11 12.34 5.95 -19.18
C ASP A 11 11.50 6.98 -19.96
N HIS A 12 10.45 7.56 -19.34
CA HIS A 12 9.52 8.51 -19.94
C HIS A 12 9.46 9.87 -19.23
N GLY A 13 10.32 10.12 -18.24
CA GLY A 13 10.37 11.37 -17.48
C GLY A 13 10.37 11.12 -15.98
N TYR A 14 9.52 11.83 -15.24
CA TYR A 14 9.40 11.66 -13.79
C TYR A 14 8.07 11.00 -13.44
N ILE A 15 8.11 10.04 -12.52
CA ILE A 15 6.95 9.35 -12.01
C ILE A 15 6.84 9.50 -10.50
N SER A 16 5.64 9.87 -10.05
CA SER A 16 5.21 9.76 -8.66
C SER A 16 3.88 9.02 -8.64
N ARG A 17 3.62 8.24 -7.58
CA ARG A 17 2.37 7.47 -7.45
C ARG A 17 1.86 7.56 -6.02
N HIS A 18 0.58 7.88 -5.86
CA HIS A 18 -0.10 7.84 -4.57
C HIS A 18 -1.36 6.99 -4.71
N PHE A 19 -1.60 6.10 -3.75
CA PHE A 19 -2.83 5.32 -3.72
C PHE A 19 -3.34 5.11 -2.30
N VAL A 20 -4.66 5.02 -2.18
CA VAL A 20 -5.37 4.71 -0.94
C VAL A 20 -6.35 3.58 -1.19
N ARG A 21 -6.18 2.47 -0.47
CA ARG A 21 -7.10 1.33 -0.48
C ARG A 21 -7.71 1.13 0.89
N ARG A 22 -9.04 1.10 0.95
CA ARG A 22 -9.83 0.93 2.17
C ARG A 22 -10.49 -0.44 2.21
N TYR A 23 -10.51 -1.05 3.38
CA TYR A 23 -11.18 -2.33 3.64
C TYR A 23 -12.16 -2.15 4.79
N ALA A 24 -13.36 -2.72 4.65
CA ALA A 24 -14.28 -2.81 5.76
C ALA A 24 -13.84 -3.97 6.66
N LEU A 25 -13.48 -3.67 7.91
CA LEU A 25 -13.16 -4.69 8.90
C LEU A 25 -14.47 -5.26 9.46
N PRO A 26 -14.64 -6.59 9.57
CA PRO A 26 -15.79 -7.16 10.26
C PRO A 26 -15.83 -6.71 11.74
N LYS A 27 -17.03 -6.61 12.31
CA LYS A 27 -17.24 -6.00 13.64
C LYS A 27 -16.49 -6.69 14.79
N ASP A 28 -16.25 -8.00 14.65
CA ASP A 28 -15.65 -8.82 15.71
C ASP A 28 -14.12 -8.87 15.63
N TYR A 29 -13.50 -8.10 14.73
CA TYR A 29 -12.05 -8.05 14.56
C TYR A 29 -11.48 -6.79 15.20
N ASP A 30 -10.39 -6.98 15.92
CA ASP A 30 -9.62 -5.90 16.53
C ASP A 30 -8.75 -5.20 15.48
N ALA A 31 -9.00 -3.91 15.29
CA ALA A 31 -8.28 -3.09 14.32
C ALA A 31 -6.78 -2.95 14.66
N ASP A 32 -6.43 -2.96 15.95
CA ASP A 32 -5.04 -2.80 16.41
C ASP A 32 -4.18 -4.04 16.13
N ARG A 33 -4.82 -5.16 15.78
CA ARG A 33 -4.16 -6.44 15.47
C ARG A 33 -3.98 -6.68 13.98
N VAL A 34 -4.35 -5.72 13.13
CA VAL A 34 -4.12 -5.80 11.69
C VAL A 34 -2.64 -5.64 11.40
N ILE A 35 -2.07 -6.59 10.65
CA ILE A 35 -0.66 -6.60 10.23
C ILE A 35 -0.65 -6.68 8.71
N SER A 36 0.26 -5.93 8.09
CA SER A 36 0.54 -6.04 6.66
C SER A 36 1.96 -6.55 6.45
N THR A 37 2.14 -7.36 5.42
CA THR A 37 3.43 -7.89 4.98
C THR A 37 3.59 -7.64 3.48
N LEU A 38 4.76 -7.19 3.07
CA LEU A 38 5.11 -7.03 1.65
C LEU A 38 6.08 -8.15 1.27
N SER A 39 5.65 -9.01 0.36
CA SER A 39 6.49 -10.08 -0.16
C SER A 39 7.55 -9.55 -1.14
N SER A 40 8.61 -10.32 -1.36
CA SER A 40 9.73 -9.94 -2.23
C SER A 40 9.35 -9.77 -3.70
N ASP A 41 8.24 -10.38 -4.14
CA ASP A 41 7.65 -10.20 -5.47
C ASP A 41 6.68 -8.99 -5.55
N GLY A 42 6.54 -8.22 -4.47
CA GLY A 42 5.83 -6.95 -4.46
C GLY A 42 4.32 -7.05 -4.15
N VAL A 43 3.86 -8.13 -3.54
CA VAL A 43 2.45 -8.31 -3.13
C VAL A 43 2.28 -7.93 -1.66
N LEU A 44 1.36 -7.00 -1.39
CA LEU A 44 0.97 -6.64 -0.03
C LEU A 44 -0.16 -7.56 0.44
N THR A 45 0.05 -8.26 1.57
CA THR A 45 -0.95 -9.11 2.25
C THR A 45 -1.19 -8.63 3.67
#